data_AF-A0A8T6F7H9-F1
#
_entry.id   AF-A0A8T6F7H9-F1
#
_cell.length_a   1.000
_cell.length_b   1.000
_cell.length_c   1.000
_cell.angle_alpha   90.00
_cell.angle_beta   90.00
_cell.angle_gamma   90.00
#
_symmetry.space_group_name_H-M   'P 1'
#
loop_
_entity.id
_entity.type
_entity.pdbx_description
1 polymer ?
#
loop_
_entity_poly.entity_id
_entity_poly.type
_entity_poly.pdbx_seq_one_letter_code
_entity_poly.pdbx_strand_id
1 'polypeptide(L)'
;MENVYRGDYVECMVAHALGHDWQLTWINGWNWAVWDIEHRTGVRVEVKQSSARQSWDRAAEAPDRQAIARFDIAPRTGYWLKNGGDWIPFQSPSRPADVYVFAWHGERRREFADQSDPAQWRFFVVAESELPCLQKTIGLQVLKRSYSSCRIGELPDAIATAFPNQLEIGAKPPD
;
A
#
# COMPACT_ATOMS: atom_id res chain seq x y z
N MET A 1 -10.62 5.91 -13.46
CA MET A 1 -11.36 5.60 -12.23
C MET A 1 -11.45 6.87 -11.38
N GLU A 2 -12.55 7.09 -10.66
CA GLU A 2 -12.61 8.19 -9.70
C GLU A 2 -11.69 7.92 -8.51
N ASN A 3 -11.26 9.00 -7.85
CA ASN A 3 -10.34 8.92 -6.72
C ASN A 3 -10.87 8.11 -5.54
N VAL A 4 -12.15 8.28 -5.25
CA VAL A 4 -12.81 7.68 -4.08
C VAL A 4 -12.83 6.14 -4.19
N TYR A 5 -13.05 5.61 -5.39
CA TYR A 5 -13.07 4.16 -5.62
C TYR A 5 -11.69 3.56 -5.88
N ARG A 6 -10.70 4.38 -6.25
CA ARG A 6 -9.36 3.88 -6.59
C ARG A 6 -8.60 3.36 -5.37
N GLY A 7 -8.86 3.87 -4.17
CA GLY A 7 -8.30 3.31 -2.92
C GLY A 7 -8.71 1.86 -2.78
N ASP A 8 -10.01 1.64 -2.56
CA ASP A 8 -10.62 0.32 -2.38
C ASP A 8 -10.27 -0.66 -3.50
N TYR A 9 -10.27 -0.19 -4.77
CA TYR A 9 -9.90 -1.04 -5.90
C TYR A 9 -8.46 -1.54 -5.82
N VAL A 10 -7.51 -0.66 -5.49
CA VAL A 10 -6.10 -1.01 -5.43
C VAL A 10 -5.81 -1.90 -4.22
N GLU A 11 -6.48 -1.65 -3.09
CA GLU A 11 -6.42 -2.55 -1.94
C GLU A 11 -6.92 -3.95 -2.30
N CYS A 12 -8.09 -4.06 -2.93
CA CYS A 12 -8.63 -5.34 -3.43
C CYS A 12 -7.66 -6.02 -4.38
N MET A 13 -7.10 -5.28 -5.32
CA MET A 13 -6.14 -5.78 -6.31
C MET A 13 -4.87 -6.32 -5.65
N VAL A 14 -4.31 -5.60 -4.68
CA VAL A 14 -3.12 -6.05 -3.92
C VAL A 14 -3.46 -7.28 -3.09
N ALA A 15 -4.56 -7.26 -2.32
CA ALA A 15 -4.97 -8.40 -1.51
C ALA A 15 -5.18 -9.66 -2.36
N HIS A 16 -5.82 -9.53 -3.52
CA HIS A 16 -6.01 -10.62 -4.47
C HIS A 16 -4.68 -11.19 -4.98
N ALA A 17 -3.70 -10.32 -5.29
CA ALA A 17 -2.39 -10.75 -5.75
C ALA A 17 -1.56 -11.46 -4.67
N LEU A 18 -1.75 -11.07 -3.41
CA LEU A 18 -1.07 -11.72 -2.27
C LEU A 18 -1.64 -13.10 -1.92
N GLY A 19 -2.91 -13.35 -2.28
CA GLY A 19 -3.52 -14.66 -2.19
C GLY A 19 -4.24 -14.95 -0.87
N HIS A 20 -4.65 -16.20 -0.69
CA HIS A 20 -5.67 -16.61 0.29
C HIS A 20 -5.33 -16.41 1.77
N ASP A 21 -4.03 -16.36 2.12
CA ASP A 21 -3.61 -16.13 3.51
C ASP A 21 -3.67 -14.63 3.91
N TRP A 22 -3.97 -13.74 2.95
CA TRP A 22 -4.10 -12.30 3.14
C TRP A 22 -5.55 -11.85 3.05
N GLN A 23 -5.96 -10.97 3.95
CA GLN A 23 -7.34 -10.47 4.01
C GLN A 23 -7.39 -8.96 4.17
N LEU A 24 -8.36 -8.32 3.52
CA LEU A 24 -8.67 -6.90 3.72
C LEU A 24 -9.27 -6.71 5.11
N THR A 25 -8.76 -5.75 5.88
CA THR A 25 -9.19 -5.54 7.27
C THR A 25 -10.67 -5.12 7.37
N TRP A 26 -11.16 -4.37 6.38
CA TRP A 26 -12.55 -3.92 6.35
C TRP A 26 -13.56 -5.04 6.05
N ILE A 27 -13.17 -6.18 5.46
CA ILE A 27 -14.10 -7.32 5.26
C ILE A 27 -14.62 -7.87 6.59
N ASN A 28 -13.82 -7.68 7.64
CA ASN A 28 -14.16 -8.06 9.00
C ASN A 28 -14.95 -6.97 9.74
N GLY A 29 -15.35 -5.88 9.07
CA GLY A 29 -16.09 -4.75 9.67
C GLY A 29 -15.20 -3.68 10.32
N TRP A 30 -13.90 -3.66 10.01
CA TRP A 30 -12.98 -2.63 10.49
C TRP A 30 -12.83 -1.51 9.44
N ASN A 31 -13.92 -0.77 9.17
CA ASN A 31 -13.96 0.26 8.11
C ASN A 31 -13.06 1.49 8.38
N TRP A 32 -12.46 1.56 9.56
CA TRP A 32 -11.48 2.55 10.00
C TRP A 32 -10.19 1.87 10.44
N ALA A 33 -9.85 0.77 9.76
CA ALA A 33 -8.59 0.10 9.96
C ALA A 33 -7.43 1.06 9.72
N VAL A 34 -6.39 0.88 10.52
CA VAL A 34 -5.17 1.67 10.43
C VAL A 34 -4.11 1.00 9.54
N TRP A 35 -4.44 -0.17 8.99
CA TRP A 35 -3.77 -0.86 7.88
C TRP A 35 -4.82 -1.55 7.00
N ASP A 36 -4.50 -1.79 5.74
CA ASP A 36 -5.48 -2.21 4.74
C ASP A 36 -5.60 -3.74 4.63
N ILE A 37 -4.47 -4.45 4.73
CA ILE A 37 -4.41 -5.90 4.52
C ILE A 37 -3.63 -6.56 5.67
N GLU A 38 -4.09 -7.71 6.13
CA GLU A 38 -3.45 -8.50 7.16
C GLU A 38 -3.27 -9.96 6.73
N HIS A 39 -2.07 -10.50 6.95
CA HIS A 39 -1.78 -11.91 6.76
C HIS A 39 -2.26 -12.71 7.98
N ARG A 40 -2.59 -13.99 7.81
CA ARG A 40 -2.97 -14.88 8.93
C ARG A 40 -1.92 -15.02 10.04
N THR A 41 -0.66 -14.69 9.78
CA THR A 41 0.41 -14.67 10.81
C THR A 41 0.49 -13.35 11.56
N GLY A 42 -0.32 -12.35 11.19
CA GLY A 42 -0.35 -11.03 11.81
C GLY A 42 0.50 -9.96 11.12
N VAL A 43 1.09 -10.26 9.94
CA VAL A 43 1.82 -9.24 9.15
C VAL A 43 0.83 -8.25 8.56
N ARG A 44 1.08 -6.96 8.75
CA ARG A 44 0.18 -5.86 8.36
C ARG A 44 0.73 -5.07 7.19
N VAL A 45 -0.11 -4.83 6.20
CA VAL A 45 0.23 -4.11 4.96
C VAL A 45 -0.64 -2.86 4.83
N GLU A 46 0.01 -1.73 4.60
CA GLU A 46 -0.63 -0.48 4.17
C GLU A 46 -0.44 -0.30 2.66
N VAL A 47 -1.51 -0.01 1.94
CA VAL A 47 -1.52 0.28 0.52
C VAL A 47 -1.65 1.79 0.31
N LYS A 48 -0.72 2.35 -0.49
CA LYS A 48 -0.75 3.76 -0.88
C LYS A 48 -0.75 3.86 -2.39
N GLN A 49 -1.77 4.51 -2.95
CA GLN A 49 -1.91 4.62 -4.40
C GLN A 49 -1.74 6.05 -4.91
N SER A 50 -1.30 6.16 -6.16
CA SER A 50 -1.39 7.38 -6.94
C SER A 50 -1.47 7.05 -8.43
N SER A 51 -2.03 7.96 -9.21
CA SER A 51 -2.15 7.84 -10.66
C SER A 51 -1.68 9.13 -11.32
N ALA A 52 -0.93 8.99 -12.41
CA ALA A 52 -0.51 10.11 -13.25
C ALA A 52 -1.69 10.82 -13.90
N ARG A 53 -2.78 10.09 -14.15
CA ARG A 53 -4.04 10.62 -14.67
C ARG A 53 -5.08 10.66 -13.56
N GLN A 54 -5.42 11.87 -13.12
CA GLN A 54 -6.45 12.13 -12.11
C GLN A 54 -7.76 12.52 -12.79
N SER A 55 -8.90 12.07 -12.25
CA SER A 55 -10.21 12.26 -12.89
C SER A 55 -10.64 13.74 -12.98
N TRP A 56 -10.12 14.61 -12.11
CA TRP A 56 -10.41 16.05 -12.12
C TRP A 56 -9.37 16.90 -12.86
N ASP A 57 -8.23 16.33 -13.26
CA ASP A 57 -7.12 17.14 -13.78
C ASP A 57 -7.16 17.23 -15.31
N ARG A 58 -7.80 18.29 -15.83
CA ARG A 58 -7.72 18.63 -17.26
C ARG A 58 -6.28 18.98 -17.70
N ALA A 59 -5.38 19.31 -16.77
CA ALA A 59 -3.97 19.57 -17.08
C ALA A 59 -3.13 18.28 -17.19
N ALA A 60 -3.68 17.10 -16.91
CA ALA A 60 -3.03 15.82 -17.16
C ALA A 60 -2.81 15.53 -18.67
N GLU A 61 -3.36 16.37 -19.55
CA GLU A 61 -3.16 16.34 -21.00
C GLU A 61 -1.86 17.04 -21.44
N ALA A 62 -1.19 17.79 -20.54
CA ALA A 62 0.12 18.37 -20.81
C ALA A 62 1.20 17.26 -20.82
N PRO A 63 1.82 16.94 -21.97
CA PRO A 63 2.73 15.80 -22.10
C PRO A 63 4.00 15.93 -21.26
N ASP A 64 4.42 17.16 -20.96
CA ASP A 64 5.70 17.55 -20.37
C ASP A 64 5.66 17.69 -18.84
N ARG A 65 4.49 17.88 -18.23
CA ARG A 65 4.38 18.07 -16.77
C ARG A 65 4.68 16.78 -16.04
N GLN A 66 5.78 16.62 -15.32
CA GLN A 66 6.03 15.38 -14.57
C GLN A 66 4.97 15.18 -13.46
N ALA A 67 4.40 13.98 -13.36
CA ALA A 67 3.43 13.69 -12.30
C ALA A 67 4.13 13.67 -10.94
N ILE A 68 3.76 14.61 -10.06
CA ILE A 68 4.32 14.73 -8.71
C ILE A 68 3.49 13.84 -7.77
N ALA A 69 3.64 12.52 -7.91
CA ALA A 69 3.01 11.59 -6.99
C ALA A 69 3.71 11.65 -5.63
N ARG A 70 2.91 11.89 -4.60
CA ARG A 70 3.34 11.99 -3.20
C ARG A 70 2.39 11.15 -2.36
N PHE A 71 2.96 10.27 -1.55
CA PHE A 71 2.22 9.33 -0.71
C PHE A 71 2.30 9.80 0.74
N ASP A 72 1.18 9.75 1.46
CA ASP A 72 1.17 9.98 2.90
C ASP A 72 1.82 8.80 3.61
N ILE A 73 2.79 9.13 4.44
CA ILE A 73 3.42 8.25 5.41
C ILE A 73 3.55 9.08 6.68
N ALA A 74 2.50 9.65 7.25
CA ALA A 74 2.62 10.37 8.53
C ALA A 74 2.79 9.37 9.69
N PRO A 75 3.86 9.46 10.51
CA PRO A 75 3.95 8.62 11.70
C PRO A 75 2.82 9.02 12.66
N ARG A 76 2.36 8.05 13.43
CA ARG A 76 1.29 8.17 14.42
C ARG A 76 1.87 7.99 15.81
N THR A 77 1.16 8.44 16.82
CA THR A 77 1.51 8.21 18.23
C THR A 77 0.92 6.90 18.79
N GLY A 78 0.14 6.20 17.96
CA GLY A 78 -0.57 4.98 18.30
C GLY A 78 -1.69 4.71 17.30
N TYR A 79 -2.55 3.76 17.60
CA TYR A 79 -3.71 3.41 16.79
C TYR A 79 -4.84 2.84 17.65
N TRP A 80 -6.07 2.89 17.13
CA TRP A 80 -7.25 2.31 17.77
C TRP A 80 -7.44 0.87 17.31
N LEU A 81 -7.76 -0.03 18.24
CA LEU A 81 -8.24 -1.37 17.88
C LEU A 81 -9.64 -1.31 17.24
N LYS A 82 -9.99 -2.40 16.53
CA LYS A 82 -11.29 -2.58 15.87
C LYS A 82 -12.46 -2.25 16.81
N ASN A 83 -13.54 -1.71 16.23
CA ASN A 83 -14.79 -1.34 16.93
C ASN A 83 -14.66 -0.25 18.01
N GLY A 84 -13.66 0.65 17.90
CA GLY A 84 -13.45 1.70 18.90
C GLY A 84 -13.01 1.14 20.24
N GLY A 85 -12.28 0.01 20.21
CA GLY A 85 -11.65 -0.58 21.38
C GLY A 85 -10.51 0.27 21.93
N ASP A 86 -9.54 -0.36 22.57
CA ASP A 86 -8.48 0.39 23.24
C ASP A 86 -7.57 1.15 22.26
N TRP A 87 -7.11 2.32 22.72
CA TRP A 87 -6.00 3.03 22.09
C TRP A 87 -4.68 2.35 22.46
N ILE A 88 -3.92 1.95 21.44
CA ILE A 88 -2.60 1.35 21.60
C ILE A 88 -1.55 2.42 21.30
N PRO A 89 -0.89 3.01 22.32
CA PRO A 89 0.16 3.98 22.11
C PRO A 89 1.44 3.30 21.60
N PHE A 90 2.14 3.97 20.69
CA PHE A 90 3.52 3.61 20.37
C PHE A 90 4.48 4.21 21.41
N GLN A 91 5.59 3.51 21.67
CA GLN A 91 6.65 4.02 22.54
C GLN A 91 7.33 5.28 21.97
N SER A 92 7.35 5.40 20.65
CA SER A 92 7.80 6.57 19.88
C SER A 92 6.95 6.69 18.60
N PRO A 93 6.87 7.87 17.95
CA PRO A 93 6.11 8.00 16.72
C PRO A 93 6.51 6.95 15.67
N SER A 94 5.54 6.15 15.24
CA SER A 94 5.75 5.00 14.36
C SER A 94 4.51 4.77 13.49
N ARG A 95 4.51 3.67 12.75
CA ARG A 95 3.49 3.31 11.77
C ARG A 95 2.85 1.98 12.14
N PRO A 96 1.53 1.85 11.96
CA PRO A 96 0.80 0.67 12.38
C PRO A 96 0.93 -0.53 11.42
N ALA A 97 1.46 -0.34 10.22
CA ALA A 97 1.73 -1.43 9.27
C ALA A 97 3.21 -1.82 9.28
N ASP A 98 3.49 -3.10 9.01
CA ASP A 98 4.85 -3.65 8.94
C ASP A 98 5.48 -3.42 7.55
N VAL A 99 4.64 -3.41 6.51
CA VAL A 99 5.05 -3.22 5.12
C VAL A 99 4.13 -2.21 4.42
N TYR A 100 4.72 -1.38 3.58
CA TYR A 100 4.02 -0.40 2.75
C TYR A 100 4.14 -0.80 1.28
N VAL A 101 2.99 -0.89 0.60
CA VAL A 101 2.88 -1.11 -0.85
C VAL A 101 2.48 0.19 -1.52
N PHE A 102 3.43 0.84 -2.19
CA PHE A 102 3.17 2.05 -2.98
C PHE A 102 2.82 1.67 -4.43
N ALA A 103 1.55 1.77 -4.78
CA ALA A 103 1.03 1.49 -6.11
C ALA A 103 1.01 2.76 -6.98
N TRP A 104 1.66 2.70 -8.13
CA TRP A 104 1.76 3.77 -9.10
C TRP A 104 1.16 3.38 -10.46
N HIS A 105 0.12 4.09 -10.88
CA HIS A 105 -0.39 4.02 -12.25
C HIS A 105 0.24 5.14 -13.08
N GLY A 106 1.15 4.77 -13.97
CA GLY A 106 2.00 5.73 -14.70
C GLY A 106 1.44 6.23 -16.03
N GLU A 107 0.37 5.62 -16.54
CA GLU A 107 -0.17 5.95 -17.86
C GLU A 107 -0.97 7.26 -17.82
N ARG A 108 -0.69 8.12 -18.79
CA ARG A 108 -1.19 9.51 -18.84
C ARG A 108 -2.16 9.70 -19.97
N ARG A 109 -1.91 9.04 -21.10
CA ARG A 109 -2.70 9.19 -22.32
C ARG A 109 -4.07 8.58 -22.10
N ARG A 110 -5.11 9.35 -22.40
CA ARG A 110 -6.50 8.95 -22.14
C ARG A 110 -6.84 7.64 -22.83
N GLU A 111 -6.34 7.46 -24.05
CA GLU A 111 -6.62 6.27 -24.84
C GLU A 111 -5.96 4.99 -24.31
N PHE A 112 -4.95 5.10 -23.44
CA PHE A 112 -4.21 3.94 -22.93
C PHE A 112 -4.38 3.74 -21.42
N ALA A 113 -4.72 4.79 -20.69
CA ALA A 113 -4.86 4.74 -19.24
C ALA A 113 -6.09 3.94 -18.82
N ASP A 114 -5.87 2.69 -18.45
CA ASP A 114 -6.85 1.83 -17.78
C ASP A 114 -6.35 1.52 -16.37
N GLN A 115 -6.97 2.17 -15.38
CA GLN A 115 -6.63 1.97 -13.97
C GLN A 115 -7.21 0.66 -13.42
N SER A 116 -8.12 0.01 -14.15
CA SER A 116 -8.60 -1.32 -13.80
C SER A 116 -7.67 -2.43 -14.29
N ASP A 117 -6.85 -2.17 -15.31
CA ASP A 117 -5.84 -3.13 -15.79
C ASP A 117 -4.65 -3.22 -14.80
N PRO A 118 -4.47 -4.36 -14.09
CA PRO A 118 -3.40 -4.51 -13.11
C PRO A 118 -1.99 -4.44 -13.72
N ALA A 119 -1.84 -4.73 -15.02
CA ALA A 119 -0.55 -4.71 -15.70
C ALA A 119 0.00 -3.28 -15.87
N GLN A 120 -0.86 -2.26 -15.80
CA GLN A 120 -0.48 -0.84 -15.90
C GLN A 120 0.05 -0.27 -14.58
N TRP A 121 -0.05 -1.02 -13.48
CA TRP A 121 0.46 -0.62 -12.18
C TRP A 121 1.91 -1.06 -11.98
N ARG A 122 2.64 -0.25 -11.22
CA ARG A 122 3.96 -0.60 -10.66
C ARG A 122 3.90 -0.45 -9.16
N PHE A 123 4.55 -1.36 -8.46
CA PHE A 123 4.51 -1.41 -7.01
C PHE A 123 5.92 -1.22 -6.44
N PHE A 124 6.03 -0.49 -5.35
CA PHE A 124 7.23 -0.42 -4.53
C PHE A 124 6.86 -0.97 -3.16
N VAL A 125 7.53 -2.04 -2.75
CA VAL A 125 7.31 -2.68 -1.45
C VAL A 125 8.44 -2.26 -0.52
N VAL A 126 8.09 -1.68 0.62
CA VAL A 126 9.05 -1.10 1.55
C VAL A 126 8.66 -1.49 2.97
N ALA A 127 9.62 -2.01 3.75
CA ALA A 127 9.39 -2.27 5.16
C ALA A 127 9.21 -0.95 5.93
N GLU A 128 8.39 -0.96 6.98
CA GLU A 128 8.20 0.20 7.86
C GLU A 128 9.52 0.74 8.39
N SER A 129 10.41 -0.17 8.78
CA SER A 129 11.73 0.12 9.36
C SER A 129 12.70 0.80 8.38
N GLU A 130 12.43 0.72 7.07
CA GLU A 130 13.22 1.39 6.03
C GLU A 130 12.67 2.79 5.70
N LEU A 131 11.47 3.12 6.14
CA LEU A 131 10.90 4.44 5.94
C LEU A 131 11.53 5.45 6.92
N PRO A 132 11.76 6.71 6.50
CA PRO A 132 12.30 7.70 7.42
C PRO A 132 11.31 7.98 8.57
N CYS A 133 11.81 7.90 9.81
CA CYS A 133 11.01 7.86 11.05
C CYS A 133 10.02 9.02 11.20
N LEU A 134 10.45 10.26 10.95
CA LEU A 134 9.63 11.47 11.14
C LEU A 134 9.02 12.02 9.84
N GLN A 135 9.39 11.47 8.69
CA GLN A 135 8.94 11.99 7.41
C GLN A 135 7.46 11.68 7.22
N LYS A 136 6.68 12.70 6.85
CA LYS A 136 5.22 12.56 6.69
C LYS A 136 4.77 12.11 5.30
N THR A 137 5.66 12.19 4.32
CA THR A 137 5.32 11.89 2.93
C THR A 137 6.54 11.41 2.16
N ILE A 138 6.35 10.53 1.19
CA ILE A 138 7.41 10.09 0.28
C ILE A 138 7.00 10.36 -1.17
N GLY A 139 7.93 10.86 -1.98
CA GLY A 139 7.69 11.16 -3.39
C GLY A 139 8.04 9.99 -4.30
N LEU A 140 7.35 9.85 -5.42
CA LEU A 140 7.60 8.79 -6.40
C LEU A 140 9.05 8.77 -6.93
N GLN A 141 9.70 9.93 -7.08
CA GLN A 141 11.10 9.99 -7.52
C GLN A 141 12.07 9.43 -6.47
N VAL A 142 11.74 9.54 -5.18
CA VAL A 142 12.51 8.89 -4.12
C VAL A 142 12.29 7.38 -4.21
N LEU A 143 11.04 6.93 -4.35
CA LEU A 143 10.73 5.52 -4.50
C LEU A 143 11.49 4.87 -5.67
N LYS A 144 11.44 5.48 -6.85
CA LYS A 144 12.13 5.00 -8.05
C LYS A 144 13.66 4.95 -7.93
N ARG A 145 14.25 5.82 -7.11
CA ARG A 145 15.71 5.89 -6.93
C ARG A 145 16.20 4.93 -5.85
N SER A 146 15.39 4.72 -4.82
CA SER A 146 15.79 4.00 -3.60
C SER A 146 15.31 2.56 -3.56
N TYR A 147 14.25 2.21 -4.30
CA TYR A 147 13.63 0.90 -4.23
C TYR A 147 13.34 0.34 -5.62
N SER A 148 13.48 -0.98 -5.77
CA SER A 148 13.08 -1.69 -6.97
C SER A 148 11.56 -1.70 -7.12
N SER A 149 11.06 -1.42 -8.32
CA SER A 149 9.65 -1.61 -8.63
C SER A 149 9.38 -3.04 -9.07
N CYS A 150 8.21 -3.57 -8.74
CA CYS A 150 7.72 -4.86 -9.21
C CYS A 150 6.36 -4.75 -9.91
N ARG A 151 5.98 -5.82 -10.62
CA ARG A 151 4.66 -6.05 -11.21
C ARG A 151 3.75 -6.72 -10.19
N ILE A 152 2.45 -6.73 -10.47
CA ILE A 152 1.45 -7.31 -9.57
C ILE A 152 1.74 -8.77 -9.18
N GLY A 153 2.15 -9.60 -10.15
CA GLY A 153 2.44 -11.02 -9.90
C GLY A 153 3.70 -11.28 -9.07
N GLU A 154 4.51 -10.25 -8.83
CA GLU A 154 5.75 -10.31 -8.06
C GLU A 154 5.56 -9.80 -6.61
N LEU A 155 4.35 -9.34 -6.26
CA LEU A 155 4.04 -8.79 -4.93
C LEU A 155 4.31 -9.77 -3.79
N PRO A 156 3.93 -11.06 -3.85
CA PRO A 156 4.21 -12.01 -2.77
C PRO A 156 5.71 -12.09 -2.44
N ASP A 157 6.54 -12.25 -3.49
CA ASP A 157 7.99 -12.34 -3.35
C ASP A 157 8.61 -11.03 -2.85
N ALA A 158 8.09 -9.89 -3.32
CA ALA A 158 8.54 -8.57 -2.88
C ALA A 158 8.22 -8.32 -1.41
N ILE A 159 7.04 -8.74 -0.91
CA ILE A 159 6.69 -8.66 0.52
C ILE A 159 7.58 -9.60 1.33
N ALA A 160 7.77 -10.85 0.90
CA ALA A 160 8.64 -11.79 1.60
C ALA A 160 10.09 -11.29 1.68
N THR A 161 10.58 -10.61 0.64
CA THR A 161 11.91 -9.98 0.63
C THR A 161 11.99 -8.80 1.58
N ALA A 162 10.98 -7.92 1.58
CA ALA A 162 10.95 -6.74 2.43
C ALA A 162 10.75 -7.10 3.92
N PHE A 163 10.05 -8.19 4.20
CA PHE A 163 9.71 -8.60 5.56
C PHE A 163 9.82 -10.13 5.76
N PRO A 164 11.05 -10.68 5.81
CA PRO A 164 11.29 -12.12 5.78
C PRO A 164 10.92 -12.87 7.07
N ASN A 165 10.89 -12.19 8.21
CA ASN A 165 10.96 -12.85 9.53
C ASN A 165 9.62 -13.38 10.09
N GLN A 166 8.48 -13.23 9.39
CA GLN A 166 7.16 -13.59 9.96
C GLN A 166 6.19 -14.33 9.03
N LEU A 167 6.56 -14.65 7.79
CA LEU A 167 5.70 -15.41 6.88
C LEU A 167 5.86 -16.93 7.00
N GLU A 168 6.86 -17.43 7.74
CA GLU A 168 7.15 -18.86 7.87
C GLU A 168 6.48 -19.57 9.08
N ILE A 169 5.87 -18.83 10.01
CA ILE A 169 5.41 -19.38 11.32
C ILE A 169 3.90 -19.73 11.32
N GLY A 170 3.37 -20.25 10.21
CA GLY A 170 1.94 -20.57 10.06
C GLY A 170 1.57 -22.06 9.96
N ALA A 171 2.54 -22.97 9.90
CA ALA A 171 2.31 -24.36 9.47
C ALA A 171 2.27 -25.41 10.60
N LYS A 172 1.72 -25.11 11.78
CA LYS A 172 1.35 -26.17 12.73
C LYS A 172 0.01 -25.90 13.42
N PRO A 173 -1.05 -26.67 13.13
CA PRO A 173 -2.24 -26.67 13.98
C PRO A 173 -1.91 -27.35 15.33
N PRO A 174 -2.54 -26.94 16.44
CA PRO A 174 -2.40 -27.65 17.71
C PRO A 174 -3.03 -29.05 17.60
N ASP A 175 -2.30 -30.04 18.14
CA ASP A 175 -2.76 -31.42 18.37
C ASP A 175 -3.92 -31.46 19.38
#